data_AF-A0A7V2QLG7-F1
#
_entry.id   AF-A0A7V2QLG7-F1
#
_cell.length_a   1.000
_cell.length_b   1.000
_cell.length_c   1.000
_cell.angle_alpha   90.00
_cell.angle_beta   90.00
_cell.angle_gamma   90.00
#
_symmetry.space_group_name_H-M   'P 1'
#
loop_
_entity.id
_entity.type
_entity.pdbx_description
1 polymer ?
#
loop_
_entity_poly.entity_id
_entity_poly.type
_entity_poly.pdbx_seq_one_letter_code
_entity_poly.pdbx_strand_id
1 'polypeptide(L)' 'MYTWTYVRRPLSPLFAILGPHIVALVEFDKTPGIYLVTNLVDCQPEEVYIGMPLEVVFQRINDKLTMPLFKPQRPRH' A
#
# COMPACT_ATOMS: atom_id res chain seq x y z
N MET A 1 7.98 1.30 -5.71
CA MET A 1 7.82 1.42 -4.24
C MET A 1 9.13 1.89 -3.62
N TYR A 2 9.13 2.86 -2.70
CA TYR A 2 10.35 3.41 -2.11
C TYR A 2 10.82 2.64 -0.87
N THR A 3 9.96 2.51 0.14
CA THR A 3 10.23 1.70 1.34
C THR A 3 8.92 1.16 1.92
N TRP A 4 9.00 0.21 2.85
CA TRP A 4 7.82 -0.43 3.43
C TRP A 4 8.10 -1.00 4.83
N THR A 5 7.04 -1.27 5.55
CA THR A 5 7.06 -2.02 6.81
C THR A 5 5.85 -2.94 6.91
N TYR A 6 6.03 -4.08 7.56
CA TYR A 6 4.95 -5.00 7.86
C TYR A 6 4.46 -4.81 9.29
N VAL A 7 3.24 -4.31 9.43
CA VAL A 7 2.57 -4.13 10.72
C VAL A 7 1.97 -5.47 11.10
N ARG A 8 2.67 -6.25 11.94
CA ARG A 8 2.22 -7.58 12.40
C ARG A 8 1.04 -7.52 13.37
N ARG A 9 0.92 -6.43 14.11
CA ARG A 9 -0.12 -6.21 15.12
C ARG A 9 -0.60 -4.77 15.05
N PRO A 10 -1.91 -4.51 15.17
CA PRO A 10 -2.46 -3.17 15.11
C PRO A 10 -1.90 -2.31 16.28
N LEU A 11 -1.59 -1.05 15.98
CA LEU A 11 -0.99 -0.11 16.93
C LEU A 11 -1.98 0.41 17.98
N SER A 12 -3.29 0.28 17.72
CA SER A 12 -4.37 0.61 18.66
C SER A 12 -5.67 -0.11 18.29
N PRO A 13 -6.67 -0.17 19.18
CA PRO A 13 -7.98 -0.76 18.88
C PRO A 13 -8.69 -0.12 17.68
N LEU A 14 -8.47 1.17 17.43
CA LEU A 14 -9.07 1.89 16.30
C LEU A 14 -8.63 1.30 14.94
N PHE A 15 -7.44 0.69 14.89
CA PHE A 15 -6.87 0.07 13.71
C PHE A 15 -6.99 -1.46 13.72
N ALA A 16 -7.72 -2.04 14.67
CA ALA A 16 -7.85 -3.49 14.80
C ALA A 16 -8.44 -4.13 13.54
N ILE A 17 -9.35 -3.45 12.85
CA ILE A 17 -10.00 -3.93 11.63
C ILE A 17 -9.05 -4.12 10.45
N LEU A 18 -7.89 -3.45 10.46
CA LEU A 18 -6.90 -3.58 9.40
C LEU A 18 -6.13 -4.89 9.47
N GLY A 19 -6.09 -5.52 10.67
CA GLY A 19 -5.28 -6.70 10.90
C GLY A 19 -3.80 -6.49 10.53
N PRO A 20 -3.06 -7.56 10.27
CA PRO A 20 -1.72 -7.48 9.71
C PRO A 20 -1.76 -6.89 8.29
N HIS A 21 -0.94 -5.88 8.02
CA HIS A 21 -0.91 -5.21 6.73
C HIS A 21 0.46 -4.59 6.44
N ILE A 22 0.71 -4.29 5.17
CA ILE A 22 1.94 -3.65 4.69
C ILE A 22 1.65 -2.17 4.52
N VAL A 23 2.41 -1.32 5.20
CA VAL A 23 2.43 0.12 4.99
C VAL A 23 3.61 0.45 4.10
N ALA A 24 3.34 1.12 2.99
CA ALA A 24 4.33 1.48 1.99
C ALA A 24 4.45 3.00 1.85
N LEU A 25 5.67 3.45 1.58
CA LEU A 25 5.95 4.77 1.04
C LEU A 25 6.12 4.62 -0.47
N VAL A 26 5.19 5.22 -1.23
CA VAL A 26 5.15 5.16 -2.69
C VAL A 26 5.62 6.49 -3.25
N GLU A 27 6.65 6.44 -4.09
CA GLU A 27 7.09 7.57 -4.91
C GLU A 27 6.45 7.44 -6.31
N PHE A 28 6.05 8.56 -6.90
CA PHE A 28 5.44 8.58 -8.23
C PHE A 28 6.48 8.94 -9.29
N ASP A 29 6.57 8.13 -10.36
CA ASP A 29 7.56 8.28 -11.43
C ASP A 29 7.60 9.68 -12.07
N LYS A 30 6.43 10.31 -12.21
CA LYS A 30 6.29 11.64 -12.85
C LYS A 30 6.60 12.80 -11.90
N THR A 31 6.74 12.54 -10.61
CA THR A 31 6.99 13.55 -9.58
C THR A 31 7.95 13.03 -8.50
N PRO A 32 9.25 12.89 -8.82
CA PRO A 32 10.26 12.46 -7.86
C PRO A 32 10.28 13.37 -6.62
N GLY A 33 10.53 12.78 -5.45
CA GLY A 33 10.53 13.47 -4.15
C GLY A 33 9.15 13.71 -3.53
N ILE A 34 8.06 13.34 -4.22
CA ILE A 34 6.71 13.29 -3.63
C ILE A 34 6.39 11.85 -3.23
N TYR A 35 6.05 11.69 -1.96
CA TYR A 35 5.77 10.38 -1.37
C TYR A 35 4.34 10.30 -0.83
N LEU A 36 3.70 9.16 -1.05
CA LEU A 36 2.41 8.81 -0.48
C LEU A 36 2.58 7.65 0.49
N VAL A 37 2.16 7.85 1.75
CA VAL A 37 2.01 6.77 2.72
C VAL A 37 0.65 6.11 2.48
N THR A 38 0.65 4.81 2.25
CA THR A 38 -0.56 4.04 1.95
C THR A 38 -0.35 2.56 2.27
N ASN A 39 -1.40 1.75 2.14
CA ASN A 39 -1.31 0.30 2.33
C ASN A 39 -1.10 -0.40 0.98
N LEU A 40 -0.23 -1.42 1.00
CA LEU A 40 -0.09 -2.37 -0.09
C LEU A 40 -1.10 -3.50 0.12
N VAL A 41 -1.92 -3.77 -0.90
CA VAL A 41 -2.93 -4.84 -0.92
C VAL A 41 -2.56 -5.89 -1.98
N ASP A 42 -3.22 -7.04 -1.93
CA ASP A 42 -3.04 -8.16 -2.86
C ASP A 42 -1.57 -8.63 -2.99
N CYS A 43 -0.83 -8.60 -1.88
CA CYS A 43 0.59 -8.99 -1.83
C CYS A 43 0.94 -9.55 -0.45
N GLN A 44 1.64 -10.68 -0.40
CA GLN A 44 2.17 -11.21 0.84
C GLN A 44 3.46 -10.48 1.24
N PRO A 45 3.73 -10.28 2.54
CA PRO A 45 4.94 -9.58 3.02
C PRO A 45 6.25 -10.13 2.46
N GLU A 46 6.33 -11.44 2.23
CA GLU A 46 7.51 -12.13 1.73
C GLU A 46 7.80 -11.84 0.24
N GLU A 47 6.80 -11.34 -0.49
CA GLU A 47 6.92 -10.99 -1.90
C GLU A 47 7.38 -9.53 -2.10
N VAL A 48 7.36 -8.72 -1.04
CA VAL A 48 7.60 -7.27 -1.11
C VAL A 48 9.08 -6.93 -1.19
N TYR A 49 9.46 -6.08 -2.16
CA TYR A 49 10.84 -5.63 -2.35
C TYR A 49 10.92 -4.14 -2.75
N ILE A 50 11.98 -3.45 -2.33
CA ILE A 50 12.23 -2.04 -2.71
C ILE A 50 12.34 -1.94 -4.24
N GLY A 51 11.69 -0.93 -4.82
CA GLY A 51 11.62 -0.76 -6.28
C GLY A 51 10.49 -1.55 -6.95
N MET A 52 9.68 -2.33 -6.22
CA MET A 52 8.53 -3.05 -6.78
C MET A 52 7.61 -2.10 -7.57
N PRO A 53 7.26 -2.44 -8.83
CA PRO A 53 6.30 -1.68 -9.63
C PRO A 53 4.90 -1.88 -9.07
N LEU A 54 4.18 -0.78 -8.85
CA LEU A 54 2.87 -0.78 -8.22
C LEU A 54 1.84 -0.11 -9.13
N GLU A 55 0.59 -0.56 -9.03
CA GLU A 55 -0.56 0.11 -9.61
C GLU A 55 -1.54 0.57 -8.52
N VAL A 56 -2.16 1.73 -8.74
CA VAL A 56 -3.14 2.30 -7.80
C VAL A 56 -4.47 1.56 -7.90
N VAL A 57 -5.09 1.33 -6.76
CA VAL A 57 -6.46 0.81 -6.63
C VAL A 57 -7.25 1.74 -5.73
N PHE A 58 -8.45 2.12 -6.15
CA PHE A 58 -9.33 2.96 -5.36
C PHE A 58 -10.32 2.09 -4.60
N GLN A 59 -10.15 1.98 -3.29
CA GLN A 59 -11.04 1.20 -2.43
C GLN A 59 -12.04 2.13 -1.75
N ARG A 60 -13.34 1.82 -1.92
CA ARG A 60 -14.40 2.48 -1.18
C ARG A 60 -14.43 1.94 0.25
N ILE A 61 -14.16 2.80 1.21
CA ILE A 61 -14.19 2.46 2.65
C ILE A 61 -15.61 2.62 3.19
N ASN A 62 -16.30 3.67 2.75
CA ASN A 62 -17.71 3.93 3.03
C ASN A 62 -18.30 4.86 1.96
N ASP A 63 -19.54 5.31 2.14
CA ASP A 63 -20.23 6.15 1.16
C ASP A 63 -19.61 7.52 0.89
N LYS A 64 -18.72 7.98 1.78
CA LYS A 64 -18.12 9.31 1.72
C LYS A 64 -16.61 9.28 1.48
N LEU A 65 -15.98 8.10 1.61
CA LEU A 65 -14.53 7.97 1.56
C LEU A 65 -14.09 6.86 0.61
N THR A 66 -13.29 7.25 -0.38
CA THR A 66 -12.53 6.35 -1.25
C THR A 66 -11.05 6.61 -1.02
N MET A 67 -10.30 5.56 -0.69
CA MET A 67 -8.87 5.65 -0.42
C MET A 67 -8.05 5.10 -1.60
N PRO A 68 -6.98 5.79 -2.02
CA PRO A 68 -6.00 5.23 -2.93
C PRO A 68 -5.09 4.26 -2.17
N LEU A 69 -5.19 2.98 -2.52
CA LEU A 69 -4.28 1.92 -2.12
C LEU A 69 -3.43 1.50 -3.32
N PHE A 70 -2.46 0.62 -3.09
CA PHE A 70 -1.60 0.11 -4.16
C PHE A 70 -1.51 -1.40 -4.11
N LYS A 71 -1.26 -2.02 -5.27
CA LYS A 71 -0.95 -3.45 -5.37
C LYS A 71 0.20 -3.68 -6.36
N PRO A 72 0.87 -4.84 -6.33
CA PRO A 72 1.89 -5.17 -7.32
C PRO A 72 1.32 -5.10 -8.73
N GLN A 73 2.02 -4.40 -9.62
CA GLN A 73 1.62 -4.33 -11.01
C GLN A 73 1.81 -5.70 -11.67
N ARG A 74 0.76 -6.25 -12.27
CA ARG A 74 0.91 -7.48 -13.05
C ARG A 74 1.68 -7.21 -14.37
N PRO A 75 2.57 -8.12 -14.80
CA PRO A 75 3.17 -8.02 -16.12
C PRO A 75 2.07 -7.99 -17.18
N ARG A 76 2.15 -7.05 -18.12
CA ARG A 76 1.32 -7.11 -19.32
C ARG A 76 1.92 -8.18 -20.23
N HIS A 77 1.17 -9.24 -20.49
CA HIS A 77 1.48 -10.23 -21.54
C HIS A 77 1.21 -9.65 -22.93
#